data_AF-A0A3C1MU69-F1
#
_entry.id   AF-A0A3C1MU69-F1
#
_cell.length_a   1.000
_cell.length_b   1.000
_cell.length_c   1.000
_cell.angle_alpha   90.00
_cell.angle_beta   90.00
_cell.angle_gamma   90.00
#
_symmetry.space_group_name_H-M   'P 1'
#
loop_
_entity.id
_entity.type
_entity.pdbx_description
1 polymer ?
#
loop_
_entity_poly.entity_id
_entity_poly.type
_entity_poly.pdbx_seq_one_letter_code
_entity_poly.pdbx_strand_id
1 'polypeptide(L)'
;PIDQISLGLALVLGTAGLPHILMRFFTVPNAKEARKSVMWAMVIIGGFYVLTLFLGLGAAINVGPANIAGLDKGGNMAAPILAQYLGGGADSMLGNFFLAFVAAVAFATIVAVVAGLVLASASAMAHDIYVGVIRGDHATPDEQMKAARISSVIVGIIAIIIGIAAKGQNIAHLVGMAFAVAASSNLPAVLLTLHWKRCNTGGIILGMLVGAISAIALVMVSPNMTYPKDVVKAANAVLLGEPAIEAKPAVAAQPGEGFVCELFAICKKAEPAKPETLAKPATPGAVEKLAALNTQLIGMIDTAEIAKTRNEIDKLEKAIKKAQDDLKQYEGKSTSIVGLEKPFFLLKNPGLISIPLGFLMVILGSLLYRDPHAAEMWDELYVRQNTGIHAH
;
A
#
# COMPACT_ATOMS: atom_id res chain seq x y z
N PRO A 1 -6.61 14.35 4.06
CA PRO A 1 -5.52 15.15 3.43
C PRO A 1 -4.12 14.73 3.91
N ILE A 2 -3.84 14.71 5.23
CA ILE A 2 -2.50 14.39 5.76
C ILE A 2 -2.03 12.97 5.40
N ASP A 3 -2.94 12.00 5.46
CA ASP A 3 -2.64 10.61 5.08
C ASP A 3 -2.22 10.45 3.62
N GLN A 4 -2.83 11.24 2.72
CA GLN A 4 -2.46 11.26 1.29
C GLN A 4 -1.11 11.94 1.06
N ILE A 5 -0.78 12.99 1.83
CA ILE A 5 0.53 13.63 1.78
C ILE A 5 1.60 12.66 2.29
N SER A 6 1.34 11.95 3.39
CA SER A 6 2.23 10.91 3.93
C SER A 6 2.45 9.79 2.92
N LEU A 7 1.38 9.30 2.29
CA LEU A 7 1.45 8.29 1.23
C LEU A 7 2.23 8.79 0.00
N GLY A 8 1.97 10.01 -0.46
CA GLY A 8 2.68 10.62 -1.58
C GLY A 8 4.17 10.78 -1.30
N LEU A 9 4.51 11.25 -0.10
CA LEU A 9 5.90 11.36 0.36
C LEU A 9 6.57 9.99 0.38
N ALA A 10 5.94 8.99 1.00
CA ALA A 10 6.45 7.62 1.05
C ALA A 10 6.64 7.03 -0.36
N LEU A 11 5.75 7.31 -1.30
CA LEU A 11 5.86 6.81 -2.68
C LEU A 11 7.01 7.46 -3.43
N VAL A 12 7.14 8.80 -3.35
CA VAL A 12 8.22 9.55 -4.02
C VAL A 12 9.58 9.20 -3.42
N LEU A 13 9.69 9.22 -2.09
CA LEU A 13 10.94 8.95 -1.39
C LEU A 13 11.31 7.46 -1.40
N GLY A 14 10.32 6.58 -1.31
CA GLY A 14 10.52 5.14 -1.36
C GLY A 14 10.98 4.66 -2.73
N THR A 15 10.42 5.20 -3.82
CA THR A 15 10.88 4.87 -5.18
C THR A 15 12.33 5.29 -5.42
N ALA A 16 12.76 6.45 -4.90
CA ALA A 16 14.14 6.92 -5.01
C ALA A 16 15.15 6.01 -4.26
N GLY A 17 14.73 5.37 -3.17
CA GLY A 17 15.59 4.51 -2.35
C GLY A 17 15.69 3.05 -2.80
N LEU A 18 15.07 2.66 -3.93
CA LEU A 18 15.02 1.26 -4.35
C LEU A 18 16.24 0.87 -5.22
N PRO A 19 17.07 -0.09 -4.77
CA PRO A 19 18.32 -0.45 -5.46
C PRO A 19 18.13 -0.91 -6.91
N HIS A 20 17.03 -1.60 -7.22
CA HIS A 20 16.75 -2.10 -8.56
C HIS A 20 16.59 -0.99 -9.62
N ILE A 21 16.19 0.21 -9.21
CA ILE A 21 16.10 1.37 -10.11
C ILE A 21 17.50 2.01 -10.26
N LEU A 22 18.22 2.17 -9.15
CA LEU A 22 19.57 2.74 -9.13
C LEU A 22 20.55 1.93 -10.00
N MET A 23 20.52 0.60 -9.90
CA MET A 23 21.37 -0.29 -10.71
C MET A 23 21.16 -0.11 -12.21
N ARG A 24 19.94 0.28 -12.65
CA ARG A 24 19.66 0.56 -14.07
C ARG A 24 20.19 1.91 -14.54
N PHE A 25 20.46 2.85 -13.64
CA PHE A 25 21.10 4.11 -14.01
C PHE A 25 22.62 3.97 -14.11
N PHE A 26 23.21 3.04 -13.35
CA PHE A 26 24.65 2.78 -13.40
C PHE A 26 25.12 2.08 -14.68
N THR A 27 24.21 1.52 -15.48
CA THR A 27 24.55 0.96 -16.79
C THR A 27 24.61 2.01 -17.90
N VAL A 28 24.27 3.27 -17.61
CA VAL A 28 24.34 4.37 -18.59
C VAL A 28 25.73 5.03 -18.52
N PRO A 29 26.48 5.10 -19.64
CA PRO A 29 27.87 5.51 -19.63
C PRO A 29 28.11 7.00 -19.33
N ASN A 30 27.07 7.84 -19.34
CA ASN A 30 27.22 9.28 -19.21
C ASN A 30 26.08 9.92 -18.37
N ALA A 31 26.43 10.80 -17.44
CA ALA A 31 25.49 11.51 -16.56
C ALA A 31 24.48 12.39 -17.32
N LYS A 32 24.83 12.89 -18.51
CA LYS A 32 23.88 13.63 -19.37
C LYS A 32 22.78 12.71 -19.91
N GLU A 33 23.15 11.53 -20.40
CA GLU A 33 22.20 10.54 -20.92
C GLU A 33 21.35 9.93 -19.79
N ALA A 34 21.93 9.72 -18.61
CA ALA A 34 21.19 9.27 -17.43
C ALA A 34 20.07 10.27 -17.06
N ARG A 35 20.37 11.58 -17.01
CA ARG A 35 19.36 12.62 -16.74
C ARG A 35 18.26 12.66 -17.80
N LYS A 36 18.62 12.52 -19.08
CA LYS A 36 17.64 12.48 -20.17
C LYS A 36 16.73 11.26 -20.06
N SER A 37 17.28 10.10 -19.74
CA SER A 37 16.53 8.86 -19.47
C SER A 37 15.54 9.03 -18.31
N VAL A 38 16.00 9.62 -17.19
CA VAL A 38 15.14 9.93 -16.04
C VAL A 38 13.99 10.87 -16.43
N MET A 39 14.26 11.93 -17.20
CA MET A 39 13.21 12.86 -17.61
C MET A 39 12.17 12.18 -18.51
N TRP A 40 12.58 11.38 -19.48
CA TRP A 40 11.64 10.61 -20.31
C TRP A 40 10.81 9.64 -19.48
N ALA A 41 11.43 8.93 -18.54
CA ALA A 41 10.72 8.06 -17.62
C ALA A 41 9.69 8.83 -16.79
N MET A 42 10.06 9.98 -16.23
CA MET A 42 9.13 10.83 -15.45
C MET A 42 7.95 11.33 -16.28
N VAL A 43 8.16 11.74 -17.54
CA VAL A 43 7.09 12.20 -18.44
C VAL A 43 6.13 11.06 -18.78
N ILE A 44 6.65 9.86 -19.09
CA ILE A 44 5.83 8.69 -19.41
C ILE A 44 5.02 8.25 -18.19
N ILE A 45 5.64 8.17 -17.01
CA ILE A 45 4.98 7.80 -15.75
C ILE A 45 3.92 8.84 -15.38
N GLY A 46 4.25 10.13 -15.45
CA GLY A 46 3.31 11.22 -15.17
C GLY A 46 2.11 11.19 -16.11
N GLY A 47 2.35 11.04 -17.42
CA GLY A 47 1.30 10.90 -18.43
C GLY A 47 0.41 9.68 -18.18
N PHE A 48 1.01 8.54 -17.79
CA PHE A 48 0.26 7.36 -17.41
C PHE A 48 -0.64 7.61 -16.19
N TYR A 49 -0.14 8.25 -15.13
CA TYR A 49 -0.98 8.55 -13.96
C TYR A 49 -2.17 9.47 -14.30
N VAL A 50 -1.95 10.46 -15.16
CA VAL A 50 -3.05 11.31 -15.67
C VAL A 50 -4.08 10.47 -16.42
N LEU A 51 -3.65 9.58 -17.32
CA LEU A 51 -4.53 8.65 -18.04
C LEU A 51 -5.32 7.73 -17.08
N THR A 52 -4.69 7.22 -16.03
CA THR A 52 -5.38 6.35 -15.05
C THR A 52 -6.49 7.09 -14.30
N LEU A 53 -6.33 8.40 -14.05
CA LEU A 53 -7.37 9.22 -13.44
C LEU A 53 -8.60 9.32 -14.36
N PHE A 54 -8.38 9.61 -15.65
CA PHE A 54 -9.46 9.64 -16.63
C PHE A 54 -10.16 8.29 -16.77
N LEU A 55 -9.39 7.20 -16.75
CA LEU A 55 -9.93 5.85 -16.82
C LEU A 55 -10.78 5.52 -15.58
N GLY A 56 -10.32 5.88 -14.39
CA GLY A 56 -11.05 5.68 -13.13
C GLY A 56 -12.36 6.49 -13.06
N LEU A 57 -12.31 7.78 -13.42
CA LEU A 57 -13.52 8.60 -13.50
C LEU A 57 -14.48 8.10 -14.59
N GLY A 58 -13.96 7.73 -15.75
CA GLY A 58 -14.75 7.15 -16.84
C GLY A 58 -15.45 5.86 -16.44
N ALA A 59 -14.78 4.98 -15.69
CA ALA A 59 -15.39 3.78 -15.12
C ALA A 59 -16.47 4.13 -14.10
N ALA A 60 -16.22 5.11 -13.23
CA ALA A 60 -17.20 5.54 -12.23
C ALA A 60 -18.47 6.14 -12.85
N ILE A 61 -18.35 6.93 -13.92
CA ILE A 61 -19.50 7.57 -14.60
C ILE A 61 -20.29 6.54 -15.40
N ASN A 62 -19.62 5.69 -16.18
CA ASN A 62 -20.29 4.81 -17.15
C ASN A 62 -20.75 3.48 -16.54
N VAL A 63 -19.96 2.89 -15.64
CA VAL A 63 -20.28 1.58 -15.03
C VAL A 63 -20.94 1.74 -13.67
N GLY A 64 -20.66 2.85 -12.97
CA GLY A 64 -21.23 3.15 -11.66
C GLY A 64 -20.39 2.60 -10.50
N PRO A 65 -20.15 3.38 -9.43
CA PRO A 65 -19.34 2.94 -8.29
C PRO A 65 -19.89 1.69 -7.58
N ALA A 66 -21.22 1.54 -7.55
CA ALA A 66 -21.88 0.39 -6.92
C ALA A 66 -21.61 -0.93 -7.64
N ASN A 67 -21.54 -0.91 -8.97
CA ASN A 67 -21.24 -2.10 -9.78
C ASN A 67 -19.76 -2.49 -9.67
N ILE A 68 -18.86 -1.51 -9.68
CA ILE A 68 -17.42 -1.74 -9.44
C ILE A 68 -17.21 -2.37 -8.06
N ALA A 69 -17.74 -1.73 -7.01
CA ALA A 69 -17.57 -2.19 -5.63
C ALA A 69 -18.29 -3.52 -5.35
N GLY A 70 -19.33 -3.85 -6.11
CA GLY A 70 -20.05 -5.12 -6.05
C GLY A 70 -19.25 -6.31 -6.60
N LEU A 71 -18.35 -6.07 -7.56
CA LEU A 71 -17.46 -7.08 -8.14
C LEU A 71 -16.12 -7.17 -7.40
N ASP A 72 -15.50 -6.03 -7.14
CA ASP A 72 -14.27 -5.93 -6.38
C ASP A 72 -14.29 -4.69 -5.47
N LYS A 73 -14.24 -4.94 -4.15
CA LYS A 73 -14.17 -3.86 -3.15
C LYS A 73 -12.90 -3.00 -3.31
N GLY A 74 -11.85 -3.56 -3.92
CA GLY A 74 -10.60 -2.85 -4.19
C GLY A 74 -10.66 -1.92 -5.42
N GLY A 75 -11.71 -1.99 -6.25
CA GLY A 75 -11.82 -1.20 -7.47
C GLY A 75 -10.86 -1.62 -8.59
N ASN A 76 -10.12 -2.72 -8.44
CA ASN A 76 -9.14 -3.19 -9.42
C ASN A 76 -9.81 -3.66 -10.73
N MET A 77 -11.09 -4.04 -10.65
CA MET A 77 -11.89 -4.44 -11.80
C MET A 77 -12.47 -3.26 -12.59
N ALA A 78 -12.23 -2.00 -12.20
CA ALA A 78 -12.80 -0.84 -12.87
C ALA A 78 -12.40 -0.73 -14.35
N ALA A 79 -11.14 -1.01 -14.70
CA ALA A 79 -10.66 -0.93 -16.08
C ALA A 79 -11.21 -2.06 -16.98
N PRO A 80 -11.15 -3.35 -16.59
CA PRO A 80 -11.75 -4.44 -17.38
C PRO A 80 -13.24 -4.25 -17.63
N ILE A 81 -14.01 -3.82 -16.63
CA ILE A 81 -15.47 -3.67 -16.78
C ILE A 81 -15.83 -2.42 -17.58
N LEU A 82 -15.02 -1.36 -17.54
CA LEU A 82 -15.19 -0.22 -18.45
C LEU A 82 -14.94 -0.65 -19.90
N ALA A 83 -13.92 -1.49 -20.15
CA ALA A 83 -13.68 -2.05 -21.48
C ALA A 83 -14.86 -2.92 -21.95
N GLN A 84 -15.42 -3.74 -21.06
CA GLN A 84 -16.62 -4.53 -21.34
C GLN A 84 -17.82 -3.65 -21.68
N TYR A 85 -18.02 -2.56 -20.94
CA TYR A 85 -19.08 -1.58 -21.19
C TYR A 85 -18.92 -0.92 -22.57
N LEU A 86 -17.71 -0.45 -22.89
CA LEU A 86 -17.40 0.18 -24.18
C LEU A 86 -17.59 -0.77 -25.38
N GLY A 87 -17.43 -2.08 -25.17
CA GLY A 87 -17.64 -3.09 -26.21
C GLY A 87 -19.10 -3.52 -26.41
N GLY A 88 -20.06 -2.92 -25.70
CA GLY A 88 -21.49 -3.23 -25.83
C GLY A 88 -22.09 -3.97 -24.63
N GLY A 89 -21.38 -4.07 -23.51
CA GLY A 89 -21.88 -4.65 -22.27
C GLY A 89 -21.65 -6.17 -22.13
N ALA A 90 -22.06 -6.72 -20.99
CA ALA A 90 -21.77 -8.10 -20.61
C ALA A 90 -22.44 -9.17 -21.50
N ASP A 91 -23.58 -8.83 -22.09
CA ASP A 91 -24.34 -9.73 -22.97
C ASP A 91 -23.83 -9.71 -24.42
N SER A 92 -22.89 -8.82 -24.74
CA SER A 92 -22.33 -8.68 -26.08
C SER A 92 -21.05 -9.49 -26.28
N MET A 93 -20.91 -10.15 -27.44
CA MET A 93 -19.67 -10.82 -27.85
C MET A 93 -18.48 -9.86 -27.83
N LEU A 94 -18.67 -8.63 -28.31
CA LEU A 94 -17.63 -7.62 -28.42
C LEU A 94 -17.19 -7.08 -27.04
N GLY A 95 -18.13 -6.91 -26.10
CA GLY A 95 -17.82 -6.55 -24.70
C GLY A 95 -17.00 -7.62 -23.99
N ASN A 96 -17.38 -8.89 -24.13
CA ASN A 96 -16.63 -10.00 -23.55
C ASN A 96 -15.24 -10.16 -24.20
N PHE A 97 -15.11 -9.86 -25.50
CA PHE A 97 -13.82 -9.82 -26.18
C PHE A 97 -12.92 -8.70 -25.62
N PHE A 98 -13.42 -7.47 -25.45
CA PHE A 98 -12.63 -6.39 -24.87
C PHE A 98 -12.23 -6.64 -23.41
N LEU A 99 -13.11 -7.24 -22.60
CA LEU A 99 -12.75 -7.68 -21.26
C LEU A 99 -11.60 -8.69 -21.32
N ALA A 100 -11.72 -9.73 -22.14
CA ALA A 100 -10.70 -10.77 -22.27
C ALA A 100 -9.36 -10.21 -22.78
N PHE A 101 -9.40 -9.28 -23.74
CA PHE A 101 -8.21 -8.63 -24.27
C PHE A 101 -7.49 -7.80 -23.20
N VAL A 102 -8.22 -6.94 -22.48
CA VAL A 102 -7.64 -6.12 -21.40
C VAL A 102 -7.11 -7.02 -20.27
N ALA A 103 -7.83 -8.09 -19.92
CA ALA A 103 -7.38 -9.06 -18.93
C ALA A 103 -6.11 -9.81 -19.38
N ALA A 104 -6.00 -10.18 -20.66
CA ALA A 104 -4.81 -10.82 -21.22
C ALA A 104 -3.59 -9.89 -21.19
N VAL A 105 -3.76 -8.62 -21.56
CA VAL A 105 -2.70 -7.61 -21.48
C VAL A 105 -2.28 -7.37 -20.03
N ALA A 106 -3.24 -7.25 -19.11
CA ALA A 106 -2.96 -7.12 -17.69
C ALA A 106 -2.19 -8.35 -17.15
N PHE A 107 -2.59 -9.56 -17.53
CA PHE A 107 -1.89 -10.79 -17.13
C PHE A 107 -0.47 -10.83 -17.68
N ALA A 108 -0.28 -10.55 -18.97
CA ALA A 108 1.04 -10.53 -19.61
C ALA A 108 1.98 -9.51 -18.95
N THR A 109 1.49 -8.31 -18.63
CA THR A 109 2.28 -7.27 -17.95
C THR A 109 2.61 -7.65 -16.50
N ILE A 110 1.68 -8.25 -15.77
CA ILE A 110 1.95 -8.78 -14.42
C ILE A 110 3.07 -9.84 -14.47
N VAL A 111 2.98 -10.82 -15.37
CA VAL A 111 4.01 -11.88 -15.50
C VAL A 111 5.36 -11.27 -15.85
N ALA A 112 5.40 -10.29 -16.77
CA ALA A 112 6.64 -9.62 -17.16
C ALA A 112 7.28 -8.85 -15.98
N VAL A 113 6.49 -8.10 -15.22
CA VAL A 113 6.99 -7.34 -14.05
C VAL A 113 7.43 -8.27 -12.94
N VAL A 114 6.65 -9.32 -12.64
CA VAL A 114 6.99 -10.32 -11.62
C VAL A 114 8.30 -11.02 -11.98
N ALA A 115 8.48 -11.45 -13.23
CA ALA A 115 9.73 -12.06 -13.68
C ALA A 115 10.93 -11.12 -13.49
N GLY A 116 10.77 -9.83 -13.83
CA GLY A 116 11.81 -8.82 -13.64
C GLY A 116 12.17 -8.59 -12.17
N LEU A 117 11.18 -8.47 -11.29
CA LEU A 117 11.39 -8.29 -9.85
C LEU A 117 12.02 -9.52 -9.20
N VAL A 118 11.55 -10.73 -9.55
CA VAL A 118 12.12 -11.98 -9.04
C VAL A 118 13.58 -12.12 -9.45
N LEU A 119 13.92 -11.81 -10.71
CA LEU A 119 15.31 -11.85 -11.17
C LEU A 119 16.19 -10.83 -10.44
N ALA A 120 15.69 -9.60 -10.22
CA ALA A 120 16.42 -8.58 -9.48
C ALA A 120 16.67 -9.00 -8.02
N SER A 121 15.64 -9.52 -7.33
CA SER A 121 15.78 -10.03 -5.96
C SER A 121 16.71 -11.24 -5.89
N ALA A 122 16.63 -12.15 -6.87
CA ALA A 122 17.49 -13.33 -6.92
C ALA A 122 18.95 -12.99 -7.19
N SER A 123 19.20 -11.99 -8.05
CA SER A 123 20.55 -11.48 -8.32
C SER A 123 21.14 -10.80 -7.09
N ALA A 124 20.36 -9.94 -6.41
CA ALA A 124 20.79 -9.35 -5.14
C ALA A 124 21.09 -10.43 -4.09
N MET A 125 20.21 -11.43 -3.95
CA MET A 125 20.44 -12.52 -2.98
C MET A 125 21.66 -13.38 -3.34
N ALA A 126 21.91 -13.64 -4.63
CA ALA A 126 23.08 -14.38 -5.08
C ALA A 126 24.38 -13.58 -4.84
N HIS A 127 24.42 -12.28 -5.13
CA HIS A 127 25.62 -11.47 -4.92
C HIS A 127 25.84 -11.10 -3.45
N ASP A 128 24.82 -10.59 -2.78
CA ASP A 128 24.94 -10.05 -1.42
C ASP A 128 25.08 -11.17 -0.38
N ILE A 129 24.34 -12.27 -0.53
CA ILE A 129 24.36 -13.38 0.44
C ILE A 129 25.32 -14.48 -0.01
N TYR A 130 25.12 -15.05 -1.20
CA TYR A 130 25.88 -16.23 -1.59
C TYR A 130 27.36 -15.93 -1.89
N VAL A 131 27.63 -14.91 -2.72
CA VAL A 131 29.02 -14.50 -3.01
C VAL A 131 29.62 -13.75 -1.83
N GLY A 132 28.92 -12.74 -1.31
CA GLY A 132 29.44 -11.87 -0.25
C GLY A 132 29.64 -12.55 1.11
N VAL A 133 28.68 -13.36 1.57
CA VAL A 133 28.71 -13.95 2.94
C VAL A 133 29.15 -15.41 2.95
N ILE A 134 28.68 -16.23 2.02
CA ILE A 134 28.87 -17.70 2.10
C ILE A 134 30.19 -18.14 1.47
N ARG A 135 30.49 -17.69 0.25
CA ARG A 135 31.63 -18.21 -0.51
C ARG A 135 32.88 -17.32 -0.54
N GLY A 136 32.73 -16.02 -0.29
CA GLY A 136 33.77 -15.02 -0.57
C GLY A 136 34.13 -14.97 -2.07
N ASP A 137 35.17 -14.22 -2.43
CA ASP A 137 35.61 -13.90 -3.82
C ASP A 137 35.94 -15.10 -4.75
N HIS A 138 35.61 -16.34 -4.36
CA HIS A 138 35.92 -17.59 -5.07
C HIS A 138 34.69 -18.25 -5.75
N ALA A 139 33.58 -17.52 -5.91
CA ALA A 139 32.39 -18.06 -6.56
C ALA A 139 32.58 -18.16 -8.08
N THR A 140 32.55 -19.37 -8.64
CA THR A 140 32.62 -19.58 -10.09
C THR A 140 31.31 -19.14 -10.78
N PRO A 141 31.34 -18.69 -12.04
CA PRO A 141 30.15 -18.20 -12.76
C PRO A 141 29.00 -19.23 -12.80
N ASP A 142 29.32 -20.52 -12.93
CA ASP A 142 28.33 -21.61 -12.94
C ASP A 142 27.61 -21.77 -11.60
N GLU A 143 28.34 -21.59 -10.50
CA GLU A 143 27.79 -21.66 -9.16
C GLU A 143 26.93 -20.43 -8.83
N GLN A 144 27.34 -19.26 -9.32
CA GLN A 144 26.52 -18.04 -9.25
C GLN A 144 25.20 -18.21 -10.01
N MET A 145 25.21 -18.78 -11.23
CA MET A 145 23.98 -19.06 -11.97
C MET A 145 23.07 -20.05 -11.25
N LYS A 146 23.63 -21.11 -10.64
CA LYS A 146 22.85 -22.07 -9.84
C LYS A 146 22.25 -21.39 -8.60
N ALA A 147 23.03 -20.58 -7.89
CA ALA A 147 22.57 -19.84 -6.72
C ALA A 147 21.46 -18.84 -7.07
N ALA A 148 21.58 -18.12 -8.18
CA ALA A 148 20.55 -17.19 -8.66
C ALA A 148 19.26 -17.92 -9.05
N ARG A 149 19.35 -19.10 -9.70
CA ARG A 149 18.17 -19.91 -10.06
C ARG A 149 17.44 -20.45 -8.82
N ILE A 150 18.18 -20.96 -7.83
CA ILE A 150 17.60 -21.44 -6.56
C ILE A 150 16.97 -20.27 -5.79
N SER A 151 17.66 -19.13 -5.72
CA SER A 151 17.16 -17.91 -5.10
C SER A 151 15.86 -17.44 -5.73
N SER A 152 15.74 -17.50 -7.06
CA SER A 152 14.52 -17.14 -7.79
C SER A 152 13.31 -18.01 -7.38
N VAL A 153 13.54 -19.32 -7.20
CA VAL A 153 12.48 -20.25 -6.77
C VAL A 153 12.05 -19.96 -5.32
N ILE A 154 13.01 -19.73 -4.42
CA ILE A 154 12.73 -19.42 -3.01
C ILE A 154 11.93 -18.12 -2.89
N VAL A 155 12.38 -17.04 -3.55
CA VAL A 155 11.69 -15.74 -3.56
C VAL A 155 10.29 -15.89 -4.16
N GLY A 156 10.14 -16.65 -5.25
CA GLY A 156 8.84 -16.93 -5.87
C GLY A 156 7.87 -17.65 -4.94
N ILE A 157 8.30 -18.71 -4.26
CA ILE A 157 7.45 -19.47 -3.31
C ILE A 157 7.01 -18.57 -2.15
N ILE A 158 7.94 -17.81 -1.56
CA ILE A 158 7.63 -16.89 -0.46
C ILE A 158 6.64 -15.82 -0.92
N ALA A 159 6.85 -15.22 -2.10
CA ALA A 159 5.95 -14.21 -2.66
C ALA A 159 4.53 -14.77 -2.90
N ILE A 160 4.41 -16.01 -3.37
CA ILE A 160 3.10 -16.67 -3.57
C ILE A 160 2.40 -16.88 -2.21
N ILE A 161 3.11 -17.38 -1.20
CA ILE A 161 2.55 -17.61 0.14
C ILE A 161 2.05 -16.30 0.75
N ILE A 162 2.87 -15.25 0.72
CA ILE A 162 2.51 -13.91 1.23
C ILE A 162 1.33 -13.34 0.42
N GLY A 163 1.33 -13.51 -0.91
CA GLY A 163 0.24 -13.05 -1.77
C GLY A 163 -1.10 -13.70 -1.45
N ILE A 164 -1.11 -15.02 -1.19
CA ILE A 164 -2.32 -15.74 -0.76
C ILE A 164 -2.78 -15.25 0.62
N ALA A 165 -1.85 -15.04 1.56
CA ALA A 165 -2.16 -14.53 2.89
C ALA A 165 -2.73 -13.09 2.86
N ALA A 166 -2.33 -12.29 1.87
CA ALA A 166 -2.80 -10.92 1.67
C ALA A 166 -4.15 -10.81 0.92
N LYS A 167 -4.81 -11.95 0.60
CA LYS A 167 -6.07 -11.95 -0.15
C LYS A 167 -7.17 -11.19 0.60
N GLY A 168 -7.81 -10.26 -0.11
CA GLY A 168 -8.89 -9.43 0.43
C GLY A 168 -8.43 -8.13 1.10
N GLN A 169 -7.13 -7.88 1.18
CA GLN A 169 -6.57 -6.57 1.54
C GLN A 169 -6.55 -5.63 0.34
N ASN A 170 -6.66 -4.33 0.58
CA ASN A 170 -6.52 -3.34 -0.48
C ASN A 170 -5.04 -3.28 -0.92
N ILE A 171 -4.78 -3.51 -2.21
CA ILE A 171 -3.43 -3.54 -2.79
C ILE A 171 -2.73 -2.19 -2.62
N ALA A 172 -3.44 -1.08 -2.81
CA ALA A 172 -2.87 0.26 -2.63
C ALA A 172 -2.36 0.48 -1.20
N HIS A 173 -3.01 -0.14 -0.22
CA HIS A 173 -2.59 -0.09 1.16
C HIS A 173 -1.31 -0.91 1.41
N LEU A 174 -1.26 -2.16 0.92
CA LEU A 174 -0.06 -3.02 1.01
C LEU A 174 1.16 -2.36 0.37
N VAL A 175 0.97 -1.79 -0.81
CA VAL A 175 2.02 -1.07 -1.55
C VAL A 175 2.48 0.17 -0.78
N GLY A 176 1.55 0.94 -0.23
CA GLY A 176 1.88 2.13 0.58
C GLY A 176 2.74 1.81 1.80
N MET A 177 2.49 0.68 2.46
CA MET A 177 3.30 0.22 3.59
C MET A 177 4.71 -0.22 3.16
N ALA A 178 4.81 -0.97 2.06
CA ALA A 178 6.10 -1.40 1.52
C ALA A 178 7.00 -0.20 1.16
N PHE A 179 6.42 0.83 0.52
CA PHE A 179 7.14 2.05 0.20
C PHE A 179 7.49 2.88 1.44
N ALA A 180 6.63 2.92 2.46
CA ALA A 180 6.93 3.61 3.71
C ALA A 180 8.13 2.99 4.45
N VAL A 181 8.23 1.66 4.47
CA VAL A 181 9.38 0.92 5.02
C VAL A 181 10.63 1.18 4.19
N ALA A 182 10.54 1.07 2.85
CA ALA A 182 11.68 1.32 1.98
C ALA A 182 12.21 2.77 2.10
N ALA A 183 11.30 3.75 2.21
CA ALA A 183 11.64 5.15 2.36
C ALA A 183 12.29 5.47 3.72
N SER A 184 11.95 4.75 4.79
CA SER A 184 12.54 4.97 6.11
C SER A 184 13.85 4.20 6.33
N SER A 185 14.06 3.07 5.66
CA SER A 185 15.29 2.28 5.81
C SER A 185 16.37 2.64 4.78
N ASN A 186 16.02 2.64 3.49
CA ASN A 186 17.02 2.64 2.42
C ASN A 186 17.40 4.07 2.00
N LEU A 187 16.42 4.97 1.90
CA LEU A 187 16.68 6.33 1.47
C LEU A 187 17.66 7.08 2.39
N PRO A 188 17.56 7.03 3.73
CA PRO A 188 18.54 7.67 4.61
C PRO A 188 19.95 7.13 4.40
N ALA A 189 20.09 5.81 4.25
CA ALA A 189 21.37 5.16 4.00
C ALA A 189 22.00 5.64 2.69
N VAL A 190 21.26 5.60 1.58
CA VAL A 190 21.75 6.03 0.26
C VAL A 190 22.01 7.54 0.21
N LEU A 191 21.15 8.37 0.78
CA LEU A 191 21.32 9.82 0.70
C LEU A 191 22.51 10.31 1.53
N LEU A 192 22.66 9.81 2.77
CA LEU A 192 23.70 10.25 3.69
C LEU A 192 25.08 9.69 3.30
N THR A 193 25.15 8.50 2.70
CA THR A 193 26.41 7.98 2.13
C THR A 193 26.90 8.80 0.95
N LEU A 194 26.03 9.52 0.24
CA LEU A 194 26.41 10.35 -0.90
C LEU A 194 26.65 11.82 -0.55
N HIS A 195 26.03 12.35 0.51
CA HIS A 195 26.09 13.78 0.83
C HIS A 195 26.73 14.13 2.18
N TRP A 196 27.05 13.15 3.03
CA TRP A 196 27.55 13.42 4.37
C TRP A 196 28.84 12.68 4.72
N LYS A 197 29.94 13.45 4.85
CA LYS A 197 31.30 12.96 5.17
C LYS A 197 31.42 12.16 6.48
N ARG A 198 30.48 12.30 7.40
CA ARG A 198 30.51 11.59 8.70
C ARG A 198 29.70 10.31 8.71
N CYS A 199 29.10 9.92 7.58
CA CYS A 199 28.34 8.68 7.49
C CYS A 199 29.26 7.46 7.63
N ASN A 200 28.83 6.47 8.40
CA ASN A 200 29.59 5.24 8.65
C ASN A 200 28.67 4.03 8.73
N THR A 201 29.28 2.84 8.65
CA THR A 201 28.59 1.55 8.64
C THR A 201 27.69 1.35 9.87
N GLY A 202 28.17 1.73 11.06
CA GLY A 202 27.40 1.58 12.31
C GLY A 202 26.13 2.44 12.32
N GLY A 203 26.23 3.70 11.88
CA GLY A 203 25.07 4.59 11.76
C GLY A 203 24.09 4.15 10.69
N ILE A 204 24.57 3.65 9.54
CA ILE A 204 23.71 3.11 8.48
C ILE A 204 22.93 1.89 8.97
N ILE A 205 23.60 0.93 9.63
CA ILE A 205 22.94 -0.26 10.18
C ILE A 205 21.90 0.13 11.22
N LEU A 206 22.24 1.03 12.15
CA LEU A 206 21.31 1.52 13.16
C LEU A 206 20.09 2.20 12.51
N GLY A 207 20.30 3.10 11.54
CA GLY A 207 19.22 3.80 10.86
C GLY A 207 18.35 2.88 10.01
N MET A 208 18.93 1.89 9.32
CA MET A 208 18.16 0.89 8.57
C MET A 208 17.29 0.03 9.49
N LEU A 209 17.86 -0.49 10.59
CA LEU A 209 17.14 -1.33 11.55
C LEU A 209 16.04 -0.53 12.26
N VAL A 210 16.37 0.63 12.82
CA VAL A 210 15.40 1.47 13.53
C VAL A 210 14.36 2.03 12.56
N GLY A 211 14.76 2.43 11.35
CA GLY A 211 13.85 2.90 10.30
C GLY A 211 12.85 1.84 9.83
N ALA A 212 13.29 0.60 9.65
CA ALA A 212 12.42 -0.51 9.29
C ALA A 212 11.51 -0.92 10.46
N ILE A 213 12.07 -1.12 11.66
CA ILE A 213 11.30 -1.52 12.85
C ILE A 213 10.28 -0.45 13.22
N SER A 214 10.65 0.83 13.19
CA SER A 214 9.73 1.92 13.51
C SER A 214 8.60 2.05 12.48
N ALA A 215 8.88 1.88 11.19
CA ALA A 215 7.84 1.88 10.16
C ALA A 215 6.87 0.72 10.38
N ILE A 216 7.37 -0.49 10.65
CA ILE A 216 6.54 -1.67 10.95
C ILE A 216 5.74 -1.47 12.24
N ALA A 217 6.36 -1.00 13.32
CA ALA A 217 5.70 -0.76 14.59
C ALA A 217 4.60 0.31 14.46
N LEU A 218 4.87 1.41 13.74
CA LEU A 218 3.87 2.44 13.48
C LEU A 218 2.73 1.90 12.60
N VAL A 219 3.00 1.04 11.61
CA VAL A 219 1.96 0.31 10.87
C VAL A 219 1.12 -0.55 11.81
N MET A 220 1.74 -1.27 12.74
CA MET A 220 1.01 -2.15 13.66
C MET A 220 0.09 -1.39 14.63
N VAL A 221 0.40 -0.13 14.88
CA VAL A 221 -0.31 0.76 15.80
C VAL A 221 -1.25 1.75 15.05
N SER A 222 -1.19 1.73 13.72
CA SER A 222 -2.01 2.54 12.81
C SER A 222 -3.42 1.97 12.63
N PRO A 223 -4.37 2.75 12.06
CA PRO A 223 -5.75 2.33 11.83
C PRO A 223 -5.89 1.18 10.81
N ASN A 224 -4.77 0.72 10.25
CA ASN A 224 -4.73 -0.39 9.31
C ASN A 224 -4.76 -1.76 9.99
N MET A 225 -4.43 -1.84 11.28
CA MET A 225 -4.58 -3.07 12.03
C MET A 225 -6.07 -3.31 12.31
N THR A 226 -6.50 -4.56 12.29
CA THR A 226 -7.88 -4.90 12.62
C THR A 226 -8.14 -4.67 14.11
N TYR A 227 -8.97 -3.68 14.44
CA TYR A 227 -9.43 -3.41 15.81
C TYR A 227 -10.76 -4.14 16.05
N PRO A 228 -10.81 -5.15 16.93
CA PRO A 228 -12.00 -5.96 17.16
C PRO A 228 -13.25 -5.15 17.51
N LYS A 229 -13.10 -4.06 18.30
CA LYS A 229 -14.24 -3.20 18.68
C LYS A 229 -14.88 -2.47 17.50
N ASP A 230 -14.08 -2.03 16.53
CA ASP A 230 -14.58 -1.38 15.32
C ASP A 230 -15.21 -2.40 14.37
N VAL A 231 -14.66 -3.61 14.30
CA VAL A 231 -15.24 -4.72 13.52
C VAL A 231 -16.58 -5.16 14.10
N VAL A 232 -16.68 -5.34 15.41
CA VAL A 232 -17.94 -5.69 16.10
C VAL A 232 -18.98 -4.59 15.94
N LYS A 233 -18.58 -3.31 16.04
CA LYS A 233 -19.48 -2.18 15.79
C LYS A 233 -19.97 -2.13 14.34
N ALA A 234 -19.07 -2.34 13.37
CA ALA A 234 -19.43 -2.39 11.96
C ALA A 234 -20.32 -3.59 11.63
N ALA A 235 -20.04 -4.76 12.20
CA ALA A 235 -20.87 -5.96 12.05
C ALA A 235 -22.27 -5.77 12.64
N ASN A 236 -22.37 -5.16 13.82
CA ASN A 236 -23.66 -4.81 14.43
C ASN A 236 -24.42 -3.76 13.61
N ALA A 237 -23.74 -2.75 13.06
CA ALA A 237 -24.37 -1.76 12.17
C ALA A 237 -24.86 -2.39 10.85
N VAL A 238 -24.16 -3.39 10.32
CA VAL A 238 -24.62 -4.15 9.15
C VAL A 238 -25.86 -4.98 9.50
N LEU A 239 -25.88 -5.66 10.65
CA LEU A 239 -27.00 -6.54 11.02
C LEU A 239 -28.25 -5.76 11.46
N LEU A 240 -28.07 -4.80 12.36
CA LEU A 240 -29.15 -4.08 13.06
C LEU A 240 -29.47 -2.72 12.43
N GLY A 241 -28.61 -2.20 11.55
CA GLY A 241 -28.72 -0.84 11.02
C GLY A 241 -28.08 0.20 11.94
N GLU A 242 -27.98 1.44 11.46
CA GLU A 242 -27.56 2.56 12.32
C GLU A 242 -28.77 3.06 13.13
N PRO A 243 -28.65 3.13 14.48
CA PRO A 243 -29.72 3.65 15.32
C PRO A 243 -29.99 5.13 14.99
N ALA A 244 -31.23 5.59 15.26
CA ALA A 244 -31.60 6.98 15.06
C ALA A 244 -30.61 7.90 15.79
N ILE A 245 -30.02 8.84 15.05
CA ILE A 245 -29.09 9.81 15.61
C ILE A 245 -29.94 10.92 16.23
N GLU A 246 -29.97 10.98 17.56
CA GLU A 246 -30.60 12.08 18.29
C GLU A 246 -29.95 13.43 17.96
N ALA A 247 -30.75 14.49 17.93
CA ALA A 247 -30.29 15.84 17.63
C ALA A 247 -29.23 16.26 18.66
N LYS A 248 -27.99 16.44 18.20
CA LYS A 248 -26.90 16.97 19.04
C LYS A 248 -26.85 18.49 18.90
N PRO A 249 -26.76 19.23 20.01
CA PRO A 249 -26.62 20.69 19.96
C PRO A 249 -25.32 21.07 19.24
N ALA A 250 -25.30 22.26 18.64
CA ALA A 250 -24.13 22.77 17.94
C ALA A 250 -22.90 22.77 18.85
N VAL A 251 -21.84 22.09 18.42
CA VAL A 251 -20.58 22.01 19.16
C VAL A 251 -19.64 23.09 18.63
N ALA A 252 -19.25 24.03 19.51
CA ALA A 252 -18.28 25.07 19.20
C ALA A 252 -16.92 24.45 18.85
N ALA A 253 -16.18 25.09 17.93
CA ALA A 253 -14.87 24.62 17.51
C ALA A 253 -13.93 24.51 18.72
N GLN A 254 -13.37 23.32 18.93
CA GLN A 254 -12.38 23.10 19.98
C GLN A 254 -10.98 23.20 19.36
N PRO A 255 -10.09 24.06 19.90
CA PRO A 255 -8.71 24.14 19.41
C PRO A 255 -7.98 22.82 19.72
N GLY A 256 -7.36 22.23 18.72
CA GLY A 256 -6.49 21.07 18.90
C GLY A 256 -5.13 21.46 19.49
N GLU A 257 -4.49 20.53 20.19
CA GLU A 257 -3.22 20.76 20.92
C GLU A 257 -1.97 20.80 19.99
N GLY A 258 -2.14 21.19 18.72
CA GLY A 258 -1.08 21.34 17.73
C GLY A 258 -0.91 20.16 16.76
N PHE A 259 -0.15 20.38 15.68
CA PHE A 259 0.03 19.45 14.55
C PHE A 259 0.55 18.06 14.96
N VAL A 260 1.47 17.99 15.93
CA VAL A 260 2.02 16.73 16.44
C VAL A 260 0.97 15.95 17.25
N CYS A 261 0.08 16.65 17.96
CA CYS A 261 -0.98 16.00 18.73
C CYS A 261 -2.13 15.48 17.84
N GLU A 262 -2.38 16.08 16.67
CA GLU A 262 -3.36 15.55 15.71
C GLU A 262 -2.95 14.21 15.07
N LEU A 263 -1.66 13.85 15.15
CA LEU A 263 -1.13 12.58 14.64
C LEU A 263 -1.41 11.40 15.58
N PHE A 264 -1.61 11.65 16.87
CA PHE A 264 -1.78 10.61 17.90
C PHE A 264 -3.19 10.65 18.51
N ALA A 265 -3.80 9.49 18.69
CA ALA A 265 -5.18 9.37 19.19
C ALA A 265 -5.35 9.66 20.70
N ILE A 266 -4.26 9.99 21.39
CA ILE A 266 -4.26 10.37 22.82
C ILE A 266 -4.60 11.85 23.00
N CYS A 267 -4.33 12.70 22.01
CA CYS A 267 -4.59 14.13 22.14
C CYS A 267 -6.00 14.53 21.65
N LYS A 268 -6.52 15.65 22.16
CA LYS A 268 -7.78 16.23 21.67
C LYS A 268 -7.57 16.76 20.25
N LYS A 269 -8.36 16.24 19.32
CA LYS A 269 -8.39 16.67 17.92
C LYS A 269 -8.98 18.07 17.82
N ALA A 270 -8.50 18.88 16.87
CA ALA A 270 -9.26 20.06 16.46
C ALA A 270 -10.57 19.58 15.83
N GLU A 271 -11.69 19.82 16.49
CA GLU A 271 -13.00 19.58 15.90
C GLU A 271 -13.48 20.87 15.24
N PRO A 272 -13.73 20.88 13.91
CA PRO A 272 -14.37 22.01 13.28
C PRO A 272 -15.76 22.20 13.88
N ALA A 273 -16.25 23.45 13.91
CA ALA A 273 -17.61 23.73 14.35
C ALA A 273 -18.59 22.84 13.58
N LYS A 274 -19.26 21.92 14.29
CA LYS A 274 -20.27 21.06 13.68
C LYS A 274 -21.59 21.81 13.75
N PRO A 275 -22.24 22.09 12.61
CA PRO A 275 -23.59 22.62 12.62
C PRO A 275 -24.52 21.64 13.33
N GLU A 276 -25.64 22.16 13.86
CA GLU A 276 -26.69 21.36 14.49
C GLU A 276 -27.07 20.19 13.57
N THR A 277 -26.88 18.96 14.04
CA THR A 277 -27.25 17.78 13.26
C THR A 277 -28.72 17.50 13.48
N LEU A 278 -29.53 17.74 12.45
CA LEU A 278 -30.94 17.34 12.42
C LEU A 278 -31.08 15.84 12.69
N ALA A 279 -32.12 15.45 13.44
CA ALA A 279 -32.42 14.06 13.72
C ALA A 279 -32.52 13.27 12.41
N LYS A 280 -31.67 12.25 12.25
CA LYS A 280 -31.75 11.33 11.11
C LYS A 280 -32.56 10.10 11.52
N PRO A 281 -33.58 9.71 10.74
CA PRO A 281 -34.36 8.51 11.02
C PRO A 281 -33.47 7.27 10.96
N ALA A 282 -33.82 6.24 11.75
CA ALA A 282 -33.10 4.97 11.76
C ALA A 282 -33.06 4.37 10.35
N THR A 283 -31.87 3.95 9.91
CA THR A 283 -31.72 3.24 8.65
C THR A 283 -31.83 1.74 8.88
N PRO A 284 -32.72 1.02 8.16
CA PRO A 284 -32.90 -0.42 8.33
C PRO A 284 -31.61 -1.21 8.10
N GLY A 285 -31.37 -2.18 8.98
CA GLY A 285 -30.24 -3.12 8.89
C GLY A 285 -30.37 -4.09 7.71
N ALA A 286 -29.29 -4.80 7.40
CA ALA A 286 -29.27 -5.79 6.32
C ALA A 286 -30.27 -6.94 6.57
N VAL A 287 -30.51 -7.31 7.83
CA VAL A 287 -31.47 -8.37 8.20
C VAL A 287 -32.91 -7.94 7.92
N GLU A 288 -33.25 -6.69 8.23
CA GLU A 288 -34.58 -6.13 7.96
C GLU A 288 -34.82 -5.94 6.46
N LYS A 289 -33.79 -5.46 5.73
CA LYS A 289 -33.83 -5.35 4.26
C LYS A 289 -33.97 -6.71 3.58
N LEU A 290 -33.28 -7.73 4.09
CA LEU A 290 -33.40 -9.10 3.60
C LEU A 290 -34.83 -9.62 3.78
N ALA A 291 -35.43 -9.41 4.95
CA ALA A 291 -36.81 -9.82 5.22
C ALA A 291 -37.80 -9.11 4.25
N ALA A 292 -37.64 -7.81 4.05
CA ALA A 292 -38.48 -7.04 3.13
C ALA A 292 -38.38 -7.52 1.68
N LEU A 293 -37.16 -7.78 1.18
CA LEU A 293 -36.93 -8.28 -0.18
C LEU A 293 -37.48 -9.70 -0.37
N ASN A 294 -37.33 -10.57 0.63
CA ASN A 294 -37.92 -11.92 0.60
C ASN A 294 -39.46 -11.85 0.56
N THR A 295 -40.09 -10.91 1.26
CA THR A 295 -41.54 -10.70 1.17
C THR A 295 -41.95 -10.15 -0.19
N GLN A 296 -41.20 -9.20 -0.75
CA GLN A 296 -41.48 -8.66 -2.09
C GLN A 296 -41.35 -9.73 -3.18
N LEU A 297 -40.41 -10.66 -3.04
CA LEU A 297 -40.20 -11.76 -3.99
C LEU A 297 -41.44 -12.65 -4.16
N ILE A 298 -42.27 -12.78 -3.13
CA ILE A 298 -43.49 -13.62 -3.14
C ILE A 298 -44.57 -13.01 -4.06
N GLY A 299 -44.55 -11.68 -4.29
CA GLY A 299 -45.50 -10.98 -5.14
C GLY A 299 -45.02 -10.67 -6.55
N MET A 300 -43.76 -10.98 -6.89
CA MET A 300 -43.20 -10.70 -8.21
C MET A 300 -43.57 -11.78 -9.22
N ILE A 301 -43.92 -11.36 -10.43
CA ILE A 301 -44.28 -12.24 -11.56
C ILE A 301 -43.25 -12.13 -12.69
N ASP A 302 -42.57 -10.99 -12.80
CA ASP A 302 -41.54 -10.75 -13.82
C ASP A 302 -40.23 -11.49 -13.50
N THR A 303 -39.79 -12.35 -14.41
CA THR A 303 -38.58 -13.16 -14.27
C THR A 303 -37.30 -12.34 -14.22
N ALA A 304 -37.25 -11.17 -14.87
CA ALA A 304 -36.08 -10.29 -14.86
C ALA A 304 -35.92 -9.59 -13.49
N GLU A 305 -37.01 -9.11 -12.90
CA GLU A 305 -37.00 -8.49 -11.57
C GLU A 305 -36.74 -9.52 -10.46
N ILE A 306 -37.27 -10.74 -10.60
CA ILE A 306 -36.97 -11.86 -9.70
C ILE A 306 -35.46 -12.18 -9.70
N ALA A 307 -34.83 -12.22 -10.87
CA ALA A 307 -33.40 -12.49 -10.98
C ALA A 307 -32.54 -11.38 -10.34
N LYS A 308 -32.92 -10.10 -10.53
CA LYS A 308 -32.24 -8.97 -9.91
C LYS A 308 -32.39 -8.99 -8.38
N THR A 309 -33.60 -9.24 -7.89
CA THR A 309 -33.91 -9.29 -6.45
C THR A 309 -33.19 -10.46 -5.77
N ARG A 310 -33.12 -11.64 -6.40
CA ARG A 310 -32.32 -12.77 -5.90
C ARG A 310 -30.83 -12.45 -5.79
N ASN A 311 -30.26 -11.74 -6.77
CA ASN A 311 -28.86 -11.30 -6.69
C ASN A 311 -28.62 -10.32 -5.53
N GLU A 312 -29.58 -9.47 -5.19
CA GLU A 312 -29.49 -8.58 -4.03
C GLU A 312 -29.64 -9.33 -2.69
N ILE A 313 -30.55 -10.30 -2.63
CA ILE A 313 -30.70 -11.25 -1.51
C ILE A 313 -29.38 -11.99 -1.25
N ASP A 314 -28.77 -12.58 -2.28
CA ASP A 314 -27.48 -13.29 -2.17
C ASP A 314 -26.36 -12.40 -1.63
N LYS A 315 -26.35 -11.11 -2.02
CA LYS A 315 -25.38 -10.13 -1.51
C LYS A 315 -25.62 -9.82 -0.04
N LEU A 316 -26.89 -9.64 0.36
CA LEU A 316 -27.27 -9.38 1.75
C LEU A 316 -27.00 -10.59 2.65
N GLU A 317 -27.32 -11.81 2.21
CA GLU A 317 -27.02 -13.04 2.94
C GLU A 317 -25.52 -13.23 3.16
N LYS A 318 -24.69 -12.97 2.14
CA LYS A 318 -23.23 -13.00 2.27
C LYS A 318 -22.73 -11.94 3.25
N ALA A 319 -23.31 -10.74 3.24
CA ALA A 319 -22.96 -9.67 4.17
C ALA A 319 -23.36 -9.99 5.62
N ILE A 320 -24.54 -10.56 5.83
CA ILE A 320 -25.05 -11.01 7.13
C ILE A 320 -24.19 -12.16 7.67
N LYS A 321 -23.90 -13.17 6.83
CA LYS A 321 -23.04 -14.29 7.20
C LYS A 321 -21.65 -13.80 7.60
N LYS A 322 -21.05 -12.92 6.81
CA LYS A 322 -19.77 -12.30 7.16
C LYS A 322 -19.85 -11.53 8.48
N ALA A 323 -20.88 -10.72 8.70
CA ALA A 323 -21.03 -9.97 9.94
C ALA A 323 -21.21 -10.89 11.15
N GLN A 324 -21.94 -12.00 11.01
CA GLN A 324 -22.09 -13.04 12.04
C GLN A 324 -20.77 -13.79 12.30
N ASP A 325 -20.02 -14.12 11.25
CA ASP A 325 -18.71 -14.76 11.36
C ASP A 325 -17.69 -13.83 12.03
N ASP A 326 -17.70 -12.53 11.67
CA ASP A 326 -16.90 -11.49 12.31
C ASP A 326 -17.28 -11.36 13.81
N LEU A 327 -18.57 -11.36 14.16
CA LEU A 327 -19.02 -11.34 15.56
C LEU A 327 -18.53 -12.56 16.34
N LYS A 328 -18.63 -13.77 15.78
CA LYS A 328 -18.14 -15.01 16.41
C LYS A 328 -16.62 -15.04 16.55
N GLN A 329 -15.91 -14.54 15.54
CA GLN A 329 -14.44 -14.53 15.51
C GLN A 329 -13.84 -13.56 16.55
N TYR A 330 -14.55 -12.47 16.82
CA TYR A 330 -14.13 -11.40 17.75
C TYR A 330 -14.92 -11.38 19.06
N GLU A 331 -15.76 -12.39 19.32
CA GLU A 331 -16.50 -12.56 20.58
C GLU A 331 -15.51 -12.65 21.75
N GLY A 332 -15.60 -11.70 22.69
CA GLY A 332 -14.70 -11.63 23.85
C GLY A 332 -13.29 -11.07 23.60
N LYS A 333 -12.92 -10.70 22.37
CA LYS A 333 -11.63 -10.04 22.07
C LYS A 333 -11.79 -8.53 22.02
N SER A 334 -11.29 -7.82 23.03
CA SER A 334 -11.39 -6.36 23.12
C SER A 334 -10.20 -5.60 22.54
N THR A 335 -9.07 -6.29 22.31
CA THR A 335 -7.79 -5.67 21.95
C THR A 335 -7.23 -6.20 20.62
N SER A 336 -6.57 -5.33 19.86
CA SER A 336 -5.78 -5.70 18.68
C SER A 336 -4.60 -6.63 19.05
N ILE A 337 -3.87 -7.16 18.05
CA ILE A 337 -2.68 -8.01 18.25
C ILE A 337 -1.63 -7.33 19.17
N VAL A 338 -1.64 -6.00 19.25
CA VAL A 338 -0.73 -5.17 20.06
C VAL A 338 -1.37 -4.75 21.40
N GLY A 339 -2.53 -5.30 21.79
CA GLY A 339 -3.18 -4.97 23.05
C GLY A 339 -3.97 -3.65 23.06
N LEU A 340 -4.10 -2.97 21.92
CA LEU A 340 -4.76 -1.66 21.83
C LEU A 340 -6.23 -1.79 21.43
N GLU A 341 -7.11 -1.04 22.11
CA GLU A 341 -8.55 -0.97 21.85
C GLU A 341 -8.93 0.08 20.78
N LYS A 342 -8.04 1.04 20.53
CA LYS A 342 -8.16 2.10 19.51
C LYS A 342 -6.81 2.30 18.85
N PRO A 343 -6.74 2.72 17.58
CA PRO A 343 -5.48 3.08 16.95
C PRO A 343 -4.85 4.22 17.72
N PHE A 344 -3.61 4.06 18.18
CA PHE A 344 -2.86 5.11 18.88
C PHE A 344 -2.29 6.12 17.88
N PHE A 345 -2.12 5.71 16.61
CA PHE A 345 -1.70 6.57 15.52
C PHE A 345 -2.83 6.69 14.49
N LEU A 346 -3.12 7.92 14.03
CA LEU A 346 -4.31 8.19 13.20
C LEU A 346 -4.03 8.15 11.69
N LEU A 347 -2.76 8.14 11.26
CA LEU A 347 -2.42 8.00 9.84
C LEU A 347 -2.35 6.53 9.45
N LYS A 348 -2.87 6.22 8.26
CA LYS A 348 -2.71 4.90 7.64
C LYS A 348 -1.30 4.75 7.07
N ASN A 349 -0.65 5.84 6.67
CA ASN A 349 0.75 5.77 6.25
C ASN A 349 1.68 6.43 7.28
N PRO A 350 2.65 5.70 7.85
CA PRO A 350 3.58 6.24 8.84
C PRO A 350 4.74 7.06 8.25
N GLY A 351 4.83 7.19 6.92
CA GLY A 351 5.95 7.82 6.22
C GLY A 351 6.35 9.19 6.77
N LEU A 352 5.39 10.02 7.19
CA LEU A 352 5.66 11.34 7.77
C LEU A 352 6.55 11.29 9.04
N ILE A 353 6.50 10.21 9.82
CA ILE A 353 7.28 10.05 11.05
C ILE A 353 8.44 9.07 10.84
N SER A 354 8.20 7.94 10.18
CA SER A 354 9.22 6.91 10.00
C SER A 354 10.39 7.39 9.14
N ILE A 355 10.14 8.23 8.12
CA ILE A 355 11.20 8.73 7.24
C ILE A 355 12.15 9.67 8.01
N PRO A 356 11.69 10.76 8.66
CA PRO A 356 12.57 11.61 9.47
C PRO A 356 13.28 10.83 10.58
N LEU A 357 12.61 9.86 11.20
CA LEU A 357 13.22 9.04 12.25
C LEU A 357 14.36 8.19 11.71
N GLY A 358 14.22 7.60 10.51
CA GLY A 358 15.30 6.89 9.83
C GLY A 358 16.52 7.78 9.58
N PHE A 359 16.30 8.99 9.05
CA PHE A 359 17.35 10.01 8.89
C PHE A 359 18.03 10.38 10.19
N LEU A 360 17.25 10.67 11.23
CA LEU A 360 17.76 11.04 12.55
C LEU A 360 18.63 9.92 13.12
N MET A 361 18.22 8.67 12.99
CA MET A 361 18.94 7.53 13.56
C MET A 361 20.23 7.22 12.81
N VAL A 362 20.28 7.38 11.48
CA VAL A 362 21.56 7.35 10.76
C VAL A 362 22.49 8.45 11.29
N ILE A 363 21.97 9.68 11.46
CA ILE A 363 22.77 10.81 11.95
C ILE A 363 23.31 10.54 13.36
N LEU A 364 22.44 10.15 14.30
CA LEU A 364 22.82 9.87 15.67
C LEU A 364 23.80 8.70 15.75
N GLY A 365 23.52 7.60 15.06
CA GLY A 365 24.41 6.44 15.04
C GLY A 365 25.77 6.76 14.45
N SER A 366 25.82 7.56 13.38
CA SER A 366 27.08 7.99 12.79
C SER A 366 27.87 8.96 13.65
N LEU A 367 27.20 9.79 14.47
CA LEU A 367 27.87 10.65 15.43
C LEU A 367 28.39 9.88 16.66
N LEU A 368 27.66 8.84 17.08
CA LEU A 368 28.03 8.00 18.24
C LEU A 368 29.22 7.08 17.93
N TYR A 369 29.21 6.46 16.75
CA TYR A 369 30.25 5.52 16.31
C TYR A 369 31.12 6.19 15.26
N ARG A 370 32.08 7.03 15.66
CA ARG A 370 33.01 7.66 14.71
C ARG A 370 33.97 6.62 14.13
N ASP A 371 33.99 6.54 12.81
CA ASP A 371 34.95 5.72 12.05
C ASP A 371 35.91 6.63 11.25
N PRO A 372 37.21 6.68 11.61
CA PRO A 372 38.22 7.45 10.87
C PRO A 372 38.38 6.97 9.42
N HIS A 373 38.25 5.67 9.17
CA HIS A 373 38.45 5.07 7.85
C HIS A 373 37.39 5.53 6.85
N ALA A 374 36.13 5.63 7.31
CA ALA A 374 35.04 6.17 6.50
C ALA A 374 35.28 7.64 6.06
N ALA A 375 35.94 8.43 6.92
CA ALA A 375 36.25 9.83 6.60
C ALA A 375 37.39 9.98 5.58
N GLU A 376 38.33 9.04 5.54
CA GLU A 376 39.42 8.97 4.56
C GLU A 376 38.90 8.53 3.19
N MET A 377 38.06 7.50 3.16
CA MET A 377 37.42 7.00 1.93
C MET A 377 36.48 8.02 1.27
N TRP A 378 35.98 9.00 2.05
CA TRP A 378 35.07 10.04 1.54
C TRP A 378 35.70 10.86 0.42
N ASP A 379 36.96 11.25 0.57
CA ASP A 379 37.60 12.15 -0.40
C ASP A 379 37.81 11.41 -1.73
N GLU A 380 38.11 10.11 -1.69
CA GLU A 380 38.13 9.25 -2.87
C GLU A 380 36.74 9.08 -3.50
N LEU A 381 35.72 8.77 -2.70
CA LEU A 381 34.33 8.65 -3.15
C LEU A 381 33.82 9.94 -3.79
N TYR A 382 34.12 11.09 -3.19
CA TYR A 382 33.72 12.41 -3.69
C TYR A 382 34.38 12.74 -5.02
N VAL A 383 35.67 12.39 -5.19
CA VAL A 383 36.36 12.54 -6.47
C VAL A 383 35.75 11.60 -7.51
N ARG A 384 35.56 10.31 -7.20
CA ARG A 384 34.94 9.34 -8.13
C ARG A 384 33.54 9.78 -8.57
N GLN A 385 32.72 10.29 -7.65
CA GLN A 385 31.37 10.76 -7.93
C GLN A 385 31.36 11.98 -8.88
N ASN A 386 32.25 12.96 -8.66
CA ASN A 386 32.29 14.18 -9.45
C ASN A 386 33.05 14.04 -10.78
N THR A 387 34.01 13.12 -10.85
CA THR A 387 34.86 12.93 -12.04
C THR A 387 34.46 11.73 -12.89
N GLY A 388 33.71 10.78 -12.33
CA GLY A 388 33.34 9.52 -13.00
C GLY A 388 34.51 8.53 -13.16
N ILE A 389 35.66 8.80 -12.55
CA ILE A 389 36.85 7.93 -12.62
C ILE A 389 36.53 6.60 -11.90
N HIS A 390 36.77 5.46 -12.57
CA HIS A 390 36.42 4.09 -12.14
C HIS A 390 34.92 3.73 -12.11
N ALA A 391 34.06 4.41 -12.87
CA ALA A 391 32.64 4.03 -13.01
C ALA A 391 32.38 2.82 -13.94
N HIS A 392 33.35 1.90 -14.07
CA HIS A 392 33.29 0.75 -14.99
C HIS A 392 33.08 -0.57 -14.27
#